data_AF-A0A6B3MS21-F1
#
_entry.id   AF-A0A6B3MS21-F1
#
_cell.length_a   1.000
_cell.length_b   1.000
_cell.length_c   1.000
_cell.angle_alpha   90.00
_cell.angle_beta   90.00
_cell.angle_gamma   90.00
#
_symmetry.space_group_name_H-M   'P 1'
#
loop_
_entity.id
_entity.type
_entity.pdbx_description
1 polymer ?
#
loop_
_entity_poly.entity_id
_entity_poly.type
_entity_poly.pdbx_seq_one_letter_code
_entity_poly.pdbx_strand_id
1 'polypeptide(L)'
;MTISAKPEKTYGLIVGIENYQPTNWNVNGPVHDAIKFADWLLSQGVPTDNIRLCLSPLSENSELVNNFEITSKPATEQNIVDIITNDLSQKNGDLLFIFWAGHGLITSERNRRLLCADASKTNWQNLDFNSLLLLLGSDAFKIPHHICIVDACANYLLESKGRPTNLGGKQFPSGQPKKDSKQFVLLATREGEKARVNSSAKTGYFSQTVRKALEHHDWLPDMAVVAEQVKQQFASLNKQQLPTYFYRRSWNGDQEDYHPNPFEVAHNIPSTQACKFVDRHQPLEELHQLLQQNNIVAITDIIGKGGVGKTELAIQYSWYNLENSPGGCCWLNLQGVDIVTQLSEFAFVNDFPGFPMPKNLSIASQLAYCWKKWQPGKVLLVFDNVTDIDKIKNYLPPMGSRFRVLITTRSSELPYPSLALGKLPETDALELLVKLVGKDFVEKELETAKAICQFVGCIPLKLYNVAALYSKPGST
;
A
#
# COMPACT_ATOMS: atom_id res chain seq x y z
N MET A 1 -24.12 0.67 4.11
CA MET A 1 -24.74 -0.62 4.53
C MET A 1 -24.80 -0.63 6.04
N THR A 2 -25.98 -0.81 6.62
CA THR A 2 -26.21 -0.69 8.07
C THR A 2 -25.88 -1.99 8.82
N ILE A 3 -24.91 -1.92 9.72
CA ILE A 3 -24.75 -2.92 10.80
C ILE A 3 -25.84 -2.61 11.84
N SER A 4 -26.51 -3.63 12.35
CA SER A 4 -27.45 -3.48 13.46
C SER A 4 -26.75 -3.95 14.74
N ALA A 5 -26.51 -3.05 15.68
CA ALA A 5 -25.89 -3.38 16.96
C ALA A 5 -26.45 -2.48 18.05
N LYS A 6 -26.67 -3.03 19.25
CA LYS A 6 -27.08 -2.24 20.41
C LYS A 6 -25.85 -1.75 21.20
N PRO A 7 -25.87 -0.53 21.78
CA PRO A 7 -24.76 -0.02 22.58
C PRO A 7 -24.39 -0.97 23.73
N GLU A 8 -25.38 -1.56 24.41
CA GLU A 8 -25.15 -2.45 25.57
C GLU A 8 -24.51 -3.78 25.19
N LYS A 9 -24.59 -4.15 23.91
CA LYS A 9 -23.97 -5.35 23.32
C LYS A 9 -22.73 -5.02 22.48
N THR A 10 -22.24 -3.79 22.55
CA THR A 10 -21.04 -3.38 21.83
C THR A 10 -19.82 -3.45 22.76
N TYR A 11 -18.70 -3.93 22.22
CA TYR A 11 -17.40 -3.93 22.87
C TYR A 11 -16.46 -2.96 22.17
N GLY A 12 -15.58 -2.32 22.92
CA GLY A 12 -14.57 -1.39 22.40
C GLY A 12 -13.16 -1.92 22.63
N LEU A 13 -12.28 -1.83 21.62
CA LEU A 13 -10.83 -1.91 21.79
C LEU A 13 -10.24 -0.59 21.29
N ILE A 14 -9.80 0.24 22.22
CA ILE A 14 -9.39 1.62 21.96
C ILE A 14 -7.91 1.75 22.31
N VAL A 15 -7.08 2.01 21.30
CA VAL A 15 -5.62 2.02 21.42
C VAL A 15 -5.06 3.40 21.04
N GLY A 16 -4.27 3.99 21.92
CA GLY A 16 -3.60 5.28 21.70
C GLY A 16 -2.16 5.24 22.18
N ILE A 17 -1.20 5.41 21.26
CA ILE A 17 0.22 5.25 21.55
C ILE A 17 0.97 6.53 21.22
N GLU A 18 1.47 7.21 22.25
CA GLU A 18 2.28 8.41 22.10
C GLU A 18 3.74 8.19 22.48
N ASN A 19 3.98 7.37 23.50
CA ASN A 19 5.31 7.03 23.99
C ASN A 19 5.73 5.64 23.52
N TYR A 20 6.90 5.56 22.89
CA TYR A 20 7.54 4.33 22.42
C TYR A 20 8.89 4.15 23.12
N GLN A 21 9.45 2.93 23.14
CA GLN A 21 10.79 2.74 23.71
C GLN A 21 11.86 3.68 23.09
N PRO A 22 11.91 3.89 21.77
CA PRO A 22 12.69 4.97 21.18
C PRO A 22 11.93 6.30 21.31
N THR A 23 12.45 7.20 22.13
CA THR A 23 11.84 8.52 22.38
C THR A 23 11.68 9.36 21.12
N ASN A 24 12.50 9.12 20.08
CA ASN A 24 12.41 9.81 18.80
C ASN A 24 11.24 9.31 17.92
N TRP A 25 10.50 8.30 18.34
CA TRP A 25 9.25 7.86 17.72
C TRP A 25 8.03 8.46 18.44
N ASN A 26 8.23 9.22 19.51
CA ASN A 26 7.13 9.78 20.25
C ASN A 26 6.29 10.74 19.40
N VAL A 27 4.98 10.66 19.55
CA VAL A 27 4.02 11.47 18.81
C VAL A 27 2.88 11.88 19.75
N ASN A 28 2.60 13.18 19.85
CA ASN A 28 1.56 13.68 20.75
C ASN A 28 0.20 13.71 20.01
N GLY A 29 -0.87 13.28 20.67
CA GLY A 29 -2.22 13.27 20.12
C GLY A 29 -2.93 11.90 20.14
N PRO A 30 -2.27 10.77 19.82
CA PRO A 30 -2.92 9.45 19.83
C PRO A 30 -3.67 9.08 21.12
N VAL A 31 -3.16 9.42 22.31
CA VAL A 31 -3.87 9.16 23.57
C VAL A 31 -5.07 10.08 23.72
N HIS A 32 -4.97 11.35 23.31
CA HIS A 32 -6.10 12.28 23.30
C HIS A 32 -7.21 11.78 22.36
N ASP A 33 -6.86 11.26 21.19
CA ASP A 33 -7.84 10.70 20.26
C ASP A 33 -8.49 9.43 20.79
N ALA A 34 -7.69 8.51 21.35
CA ALA A 34 -8.20 7.30 21.98
C ALA A 34 -9.21 7.61 23.09
N ILE A 35 -8.90 8.56 23.98
CA ILE A 35 -9.82 8.96 25.05
C ILE A 35 -11.10 9.57 24.47
N LYS A 36 -11.03 10.42 23.44
CA LYS A 36 -12.22 10.99 22.79
C LYS A 36 -13.09 9.94 22.10
N PHE A 37 -12.51 8.88 21.52
CA PHE A 37 -13.29 7.77 20.96
C PHE A 37 -13.92 6.89 22.04
N ALA A 38 -13.21 6.65 23.15
CA ALA A 38 -13.78 5.95 24.29
C ALA A 38 -14.94 6.74 24.92
N ASP A 39 -14.76 8.04 25.13
CA ASP A 39 -15.78 8.98 25.62
C ASP A 39 -17.00 9.02 24.69
N TRP A 40 -16.77 9.04 23.36
CA TRP A 40 -17.85 8.92 22.39
C TRP A 40 -18.62 7.61 22.58
N LEU A 41 -17.97 6.44 22.70
CA LEU A 41 -18.68 5.18 22.94
C LEU A 41 -19.53 5.21 24.23
N LEU A 42 -18.99 5.78 25.30
CA LEU A 42 -19.71 5.96 26.56
C LEU A 42 -20.95 6.86 26.39
N SER A 43 -20.81 7.96 25.65
CA SER A 43 -21.92 8.87 25.33
C SER A 43 -23.04 8.20 24.51
N GLN A 44 -22.71 7.15 23.76
CA GLN A 44 -23.67 6.34 22.99
C GLN A 44 -24.33 5.24 23.84
N GLY A 45 -23.95 5.10 25.12
CA GLY A 45 -24.49 4.09 26.03
C GLY A 45 -23.75 2.75 26.03
N VAL A 46 -22.53 2.70 25.47
CA VAL A 46 -21.68 1.50 25.59
C VAL A 46 -21.19 1.38 27.05
N PRO A 47 -21.40 0.24 27.74
CA PRO A 47 -20.99 0.08 29.13
C PRO A 47 -19.47 0.23 29.31
N THR A 48 -19.07 0.88 30.41
CA THR A 48 -17.65 1.05 30.80
C THR A 48 -16.90 -0.29 30.79
N ASP A 49 -17.53 -1.34 31.33
CA ASP A 49 -16.98 -2.70 31.40
C ASP A 49 -16.84 -3.40 30.04
N ASN A 50 -17.42 -2.85 28.96
CA ASN A 50 -17.29 -3.38 27.61
C ASN A 50 -16.17 -2.71 26.81
N ILE A 51 -15.54 -1.66 27.33
CA ILE A 51 -14.48 -0.94 26.65
C ILE A 51 -13.12 -1.38 27.22
N ARG A 52 -12.18 -1.68 26.33
CA ARG A 52 -10.79 -2.00 26.64
C ARG A 52 -9.93 -0.87 26.13
N LEU A 53 -9.30 -0.16 27.06
CA LEU A 53 -8.47 1.00 26.77
C LEU A 53 -7.00 0.63 26.92
N CYS A 54 -6.22 0.78 25.85
CA CYS A 54 -4.79 0.51 25.82
C CYS A 54 -4.04 1.79 25.47
N LEU A 55 -3.28 2.35 26.41
CA LEU A 55 -2.63 3.64 26.24
C LEU A 55 -1.13 3.58 26.52
N SER A 56 -0.39 4.47 25.86
CA SER A 56 1.00 4.78 26.18
C SER A 56 1.20 6.29 26.12
N PRO A 57 0.83 7.03 27.19
CA PRO A 57 0.87 8.49 27.19
C PRO A 57 2.30 9.02 27.26
N LEU A 58 2.52 10.20 26.69
CA LEU A 58 3.66 11.03 27.08
C LEU A 58 3.51 11.46 28.54
N SER A 59 4.63 11.73 29.21
CA SER A 59 4.63 12.13 30.62
C SER A 59 3.68 13.30 30.88
N GLU A 60 3.66 14.30 30.00
CA GLU A 60 2.78 15.48 30.07
C GLU A 60 1.27 15.17 29.92
N ASN A 61 0.90 14.01 29.40
CA ASN A 61 -0.48 13.59 29.19
C ASN A 61 -0.94 12.55 30.23
N SER A 62 -0.12 12.24 31.24
CA SER A 62 -0.44 11.25 32.28
C SER A 62 -1.71 11.60 33.07
N GLU A 63 -1.91 12.88 33.39
CA GLU A 63 -3.09 13.35 34.12
C GLU A 63 -4.38 13.11 33.35
N LEU A 64 -4.35 13.26 32.02
CA LEU A 64 -5.50 12.99 31.17
C LEU A 64 -5.95 11.53 31.30
N VAL A 65 -5.00 10.60 31.38
CA VAL A 65 -5.28 9.16 31.54
C VAL A 65 -5.80 8.86 32.95
N ASN A 66 -5.19 9.45 33.98
CA ASN A 66 -5.58 9.22 35.38
C ASN A 66 -6.98 9.75 35.72
N ASN A 67 -7.42 10.80 35.02
CA ASN A 67 -8.73 11.42 35.24
C ASN A 67 -9.85 10.78 34.41
N PHE A 68 -9.53 9.85 33.51
CA PHE A 68 -10.53 9.18 32.67
C PHE A 68 -11.15 7.99 33.40
N GLU A 69 -12.46 7.78 33.22
CA GLU A 69 -13.20 6.79 34.02
C GLU A 69 -12.85 5.33 33.70
N ILE A 70 -12.30 5.06 32.52
CA ILE A 70 -11.89 3.71 32.12
C ILE A 70 -10.43 3.47 32.49
N THR A 71 -10.19 2.48 33.33
CA THR A 71 -8.83 2.01 33.64
C THR A 71 -8.14 1.51 32.36
N SER A 72 -7.03 2.15 31.99
CA SER A 72 -6.23 1.75 30.83
C SER A 72 -5.16 0.71 31.18
N LYS A 73 -4.80 -0.13 30.21
CA LYS A 73 -3.60 -0.97 30.24
C LYS A 73 -2.49 -0.37 29.37
N PRO A 74 -1.20 -0.65 29.65
CA PRO A 74 -0.13 -0.28 28.72
C PRO A 74 -0.38 -0.87 27.33
N ALA A 75 -0.21 -0.07 26.28
CA ALA A 75 -0.40 -0.48 24.88
C ALA A 75 0.77 -1.33 24.32
N THR A 76 1.22 -2.33 25.08
CA THR A 76 2.23 -3.30 24.64
C THR A 76 1.62 -4.38 23.77
N GLU A 77 2.44 -5.03 22.94
CA GLU A 77 2.00 -6.14 22.08
C GLU A 77 1.30 -7.22 22.91
N GLN A 78 1.91 -7.65 24.01
CA GLN A 78 1.36 -8.70 24.87
C GLN A 78 -0.01 -8.33 25.44
N ASN A 79 -0.18 -7.12 25.99
CA ASN A 79 -1.46 -6.70 26.59
C ASN A 79 -2.59 -6.65 25.55
N ILE A 80 -2.29 -6.11 24.36
CA ILE A 80 -3.29 -6.00 23.28
C ILE A 80 -3.67 -7.39 22.77
N VAL A 81 -2.67 -8.27 22.58
CA VAL A 81 -2.91 -9.66 22.18
C VAL A 81 -3.78 -10.37 23.21
N ASP A 82 -3.46 -10.28 24.49
CA ASP A 82 -4.23 -10.95 25.55
C ASP A 82 -5.67 -10.44 25.60
N ILE A 83 -5.90 -9.14 25.41
CA ILE A 83 -7.26 -8.58 25.30
C ILE A 83 -7.99 -9.19 24.10
N ILE A 84 -7.36 -9.27 22.94
CA ILE A 84 -7.98 -9.82 21.73
C ILE A 84 -8.26 -11.31 21.89
N THR A 85 -7.26 -12.10 22.28
CA THR A 85 -7.31 -13.57 22.21
C THR A 85 -7.94 -14.21 23.44
N ASN A 86 -7.76 -13.63 24.63
CA ASN A 86 -8.17 -14.28 25.89
C ASN A 86 -9.42 -13.63 26.50
N ASP A 87 -9.77 -12.41 26.10
CA ASP A 87 -10.95 -11.69 26.60
C ASP A 87 -12.02 -11.48 25.51
N LEU A 88 -11.77 -10.60 24.54
CA LEU A 88 -12.76 -10.19 23.54
C LEU A 88 -13.22 -11.35 22.65
N SER A 89 -12.33 -12.28 22.29
CA SER A 89 -12.67 -13.47 21.50
C SER A 89 -13.80 -14.31 22.11
N GLN A 90 -13.93 -14.26 23.44
CA GLN A 90 -14.89 -15.07 24.20
C GLN A 90 -16.23 -14.35 24.45
N LYS A 91 -16.32 -13.05 24.16
CA LYS A 91 -17.52 -12.23 24.44
C LYS A 91 -18.60 -12.46 23.41
N ASN A 92 -19.85 -12.42 23.89
CA ASN A 92 -21.03 -12.45 23.03
C ASN A 92 -21.60 -11.03 22.92
N GLY A 93 -21.33 -10.37 21.81
CA GLY A 93 -21.80 -9.02 21.51
C GLY A 93 -22.26 -8.89 20.07
N ASP A 94 -22.88 -7.76 19.75
CA ASP A 94 -23.36 -7.45 18.40
C ASP A 94 -22.22 -6.84 17.56
N LEU A 95 -21.35 -6.02 18.17
CA LEU A 95 -20.32 -5.23 17.49
C LEU A 95 -19.04 -5.12 18.34
N LEU A 96 -17.89 -5.24 17.68
CA LEU A 96 -16.60 -4.81 18.20
C LEU A 96 -16.15 -3.55 17.45
N PHE A 97 -16.01 -2.45 18.19
CA PHE A 97 -15.48 -1.18 17.71
C PHE A 97 -13.99 -1.08 18.06
N ILE A 98 -13.13 -1.04 17.05
CA ILE A 98 -11.69 -0.92 17.21
C ILE A 98 -11.26 0.47 16.75
N PHE A 99 -10.64 1.23 17.64
CA PHE A 99 -9.92 2.44 17.28
C PHE A 99 -8.44 2.25 17.57
N TRP A 100 -7.59 2.63 16.62
CA TRP A 100 -6.15 2.60 16.78
C TRP A 100 -5.53 3.91 16.33
N ALA A 101 -4.74 4.56 17.20
CA ALA A 101 -3.90 5.70 16.84
C ALA A 101 -2.45 5.48 17.26
N GLY A 102 -1.51 5.71 16.33
CA GLY A 102 -0.09 5.58 16.57
C GLY A 102 0.70 5.35 15.27
N HIS A 103 1.89 4.78 15.37
CA HIS A 103 2.69 4.39 14.21
C HIS A 103 2.14 3.13 13.54
N GLY A 104 2.22 3.14 12.20
CA GLY A 104 1.89 2.02 11.35
C GLY A 104 2.77 2.02 10.12
N LEU A 105 2.84 0.86 9.48
CA LEU A 105 3.68 0.60 8.31
C LEU A 105 2.94 -0.33 7.35
N ILE A 106 3.42 -0.40 6.10
CA ILE A 106 3.05 -1.45 5.16
C ILE A 106 4.28 -2.26 4.73
N THR A 107 4.14 -3.58 4.68
CA THR A 107 5.19 -4.48 4.20
C THR A 107 5.22 -4.51 2.66
N SER A 108 6.26 -5.12 2.08
CA SER A 108 6.36 -5.38 0.63
C SER A 108 5.21 -6.23 0.09
N GLU A 109 4.65 -7.10 0.94
CA GLU A 109 3.50 -7.96 0.64
C GLU A 109 2.16 -7.23 0.85
N ARG A 110 2.20 -5.90 1.02
CA ARG A 110 1.03 -5.04 1.25
C ARG A 110 0.26 -5.37 2.52
N ASN A 111 0.91 -5.96 3.52
CA ASN A 111 0.31 -6.21 4.82
C ASN A 111 0.53 -5.03 5.76
N ARG A 112 -0.51 -4.63 6.49
CA ARG A 112 -0.47 -3.53 7.44
C ARG A 112 0.06 -3.99 8.79
N ARG A 113 0.98 -3.21 9.35
CA ARG A 113 1.62 -3.44 10.65
C ARG A 113 1.29 -2.27 11.56
N LEU A 114 0.81 -2.56 12.77
CA LEU A 114 0.48 -1.54 13.78
C LEU A 114 1.49 -1.64 14.92
N LEU A 115 2.33 -0.61 15.10
CA LEU A 115 3.43 -0.67 16.06
C LEU A 115 2.93 -0.49 17.49
N CYS A 116 3.35 -1.39 18.38
CA CYS A 116 3.00 -1.35 19.80
C CYS A 116 3.95 -0.44 20.59
N ALA A 117 3.58 -0.07 21.82
CA ALA A 117 4.38 0.82 22.66
C ALA A 117 5.77 0.26 23.01
N ASP A 118 5.90 -1.06 23.06
CA ASP A 118 7.13 -1.82 23.31
C ASP A 118 7.97 -2.07 22.05
N ALA A 119 7.58 -1.47 20.92
CA ALA A 119 8.39 -1.46 19.71
C ALA A 119 9.68 -0.65 19.92
N SER A 120 10.79 -1.20 19.45
CA SER A 120 12.12 -0.61 19.49
C SER A 120 12.81 -0.74 18.13
N LYS A 121 13.99 -0.12 18.01
CA LYS A 121 14.82 -0.24 16.80
C LYS A 121 15.26 -1.68 16.51
N THR A 122 15.26 -2.56 17.51
CA THR A 122 15.74 -3.95 17.38
C THR A 122 14.63 -4.97 17.25
N ASN A 123 13.49 -4.79 17.93
CA ASN A 123 12.43 -5.81 17.99
C ASN A 123 11.21 -5.50 17.10
N TRP A 124 10.94 -4.23 16.78
CA TRP A 124 9.80 -3.79 15.97
C TRP A 124 8.44 -4.41 16.37
N GLN A 125 8.18 -4.58 17.67
CA GLN A 125 6.94 -5.20 18.17
C GLN A 125 5.69 -4.54 17.56
N ASN A 126 4.83 -5.38 16.98
CA ASN A 126 3.72 -4.90 16.16
C ASN A 126 2.66 -5.99 15.95
N LEU A 127 1.46 -5.55 15.59
CA LEU A 127 0.37 -6.44 15.19
C LEU A 127 0.29 -6.56 13.67
N ASP A 128 0.08 -7.79 13.20
CA ASP A 128 -0.34 -8.05 11.82
C ASP A 128 -1.85 -7.79 11.71
N PHE A 129 -2.22 -6.58 11.31
CA PHE A 129 -3.62 -6.14 11.21
C PHE A 129 -4.42 -6.96 10.20
N ASN A 130 -3.79 -7.41 9.11
CA ASN A 130 -4.43 -8.27 8.13
C ASN A 130 -4.83 -9.61 8.75
N SER A 131 -3.94 -10.23 9.53
CA SER A 131 -4.25 -11.47 10.26
C SER A 131 -5.31 -11.26 11.36
N LEU A 132 -5.32 -10.09 12.01
CA LEU A 132 -6.37 -9.73 12.98
C LEU A 132 -7.73 -9.71 12.31
N LEU A 133 -7.87 -9.08 11.14
CA LEU A 133 -9.14 -9.07 10.40
C LEU A 133 -9.60 -10.49 10.04
N LEU A 134 -8.68 -11.41 9.74
CA LEU A 134 -9.00 -12.83 9.49
C LEU A 134 -9.52 -13.52 10.76
N LEU A 135 -8.88 -13.32 11.92
CA LEU A 135 -9.38 -13.83 13.21
C LEU A 135 -10.80 -13.32 13.49
N LEU A 136 -11.01 -12.00 13.42
CA LEU A 136 -12.31 -11.36 13.64
C LEU A 136 -13.40 -11.89 12.68
N GLY A 137 -13.00 -12.26 11.45
CA GLY A 137 -13.88 -12.83 10.43
C GLY A 137 -14.22 -14.32 10.64
N SER A 138 -13.60 -14.99 11.61
CA SER A 138 -13.67 -16.44 11.77
C SER A 138 -14.50 -16.89 12.97
N ASP A 139 -14.80 -18.19 13.03
CA ASP A 139 -15.49 -18.85 14.15
C ASP A 139 -14.68 -18.86 15.46
N ALA A 140 -13.38 -18.54 15.39
CA ALA A 140 -12.53 -18.33 16.55
C ALA A 140 -12.81 -17.00 17.29
N PHE A 141 -13.67 -16.12 16.75
CA PHE A 141 -14.07 -14.87 17.37
C PHE A 141 -15.61 -14.75 17.39
N LYS A 142 -16.23 -14.65 18.56
CA LYS A 142 -17.70 -14.80 18.67
C LYS A 142 -18.49 -13.60 18.15
N ILE A 143 -18.01 -12.37 18.37
CA ILE A 143 -18.67 -11.15 17.91
C ILE A 143 -18.75 -11.15 16.36
N PRO A 144 -19.92 -10.90 15.75
CA PRO A 144 -20.09 -11.03 14.30
C PRO A 144 -19.74 -9.75 13.53
N HIS A 145 -19.88 -8.57 14.14
CA HIS A 145 -19.69 -7.32 13.42
C HIS A 145 -18.51 -6.52 13.96
N HIS A 146 -17.79 -5.85 13.05
CA HIS A 146 -16.57 -5.14 13.37
C HIS A 146 -16.50 -3.79 12.65
N ILE A 147 -16.16 -2.74 13.39
CA ILE A 147 -15.78 -1.44 12.83
C ILE A 147 -14.34 -1.20 13.27
N CYS A 148 -13.43 -0.99 12.33
CA CYS A 148 -12.03 -0.69 12.61
C CYS A 148 -11.67 0.68 12.04
N ILE A 149 -11.27 1.62 12.89
CA ILE A 149 -10.78 2.94 12.51
C ILE A 149 -9.31 3.03 12.91
N VAL A 150 -8.43 3.25 11.93
CA VAL A 150 -6.98 3.21 12.12
C VAL A 150 -6.34 4.52 11.68
N ASP A 151 -5.90 5.33 12.65
CA ASP A 151 -5.07 6.50 12.47
C ASP A 151 -3.59 6.16 12.59
N ALA A 152 -3.05 5.57 11.53
CA ALA A 152 -1.65 5.20 11.43
C ALA A 152 -1.16 5.34 9.99
N CYS A 153 0.13 5.61 9.82
CA CYS A 153 0.76 5.65 8.49
C CYS A 153 0.65 4.29 7.78
N ALA A 154 0.73 4.33 6.45
CA ALA A 154 0.84 3.15 5.59
C ALA A 154 2.06 3.27 4.68
N ASN A 155 3.11 3.95 5.13
CA ASN A 155 4.30 4.16 4.33
C ASN A 155 5.13 2.88 4.26
N TYR A 156 5.82 2.70 3.14
CA TYR A 156 6.56 1.49 2.86
C TYR A 156 7.73 1.32 3.84
N LEU A 157 7.96 0.05 4.19
CA LEU A 157 9.03 -0.41 5.07
C LEU A 157 10.42 0.13 4.70
N LEU A 158 10.64 0.44 3.41
CA LEU A 158 11.91 0.84 2.80
C LEU A 158 12.34 2.29 3.07
N GLU A 159 11.47 3.15 3.60
CA GLU A 159 11.73 4.60 3.72
C GLU A 159 12.69 5.01 4.86
N SER A 160 13.39 4.09 5.53
CA SER A 160 14.19 4.48 6.70
C SER A 160 15.42 3.61 6.91
N LYS A 161 16.58 4.28 6.98
CA LYS A 161 17.87 3.68 7.27
C LYS A 161 17.82 2.87 8.58
N GLY A 162 18.21 1.59 8.52
CA GLY A 162 18.30 0.68 9.67
C GLY A 162 17.04 -0.13 9.99
N ARG A 163 16.01 -0.14 9.12
CA ARG A 163 14.79 -0.96 9.31
C ARG A 163 14.90 -2.35 8.66
N PRO A 164 14.34 -3.42 9.28
CA PRO A 164 14.32 -4.75 8.67
C PRO A 164 13.50 -4.76 7.37
N THR A 165 13.98 -5.45 6.34
CA THR A 165 13.28 -5.57 5.04
C THR A 165 12.26 -6.71 4.99
N ASN A 166 12.12 -7.50 6.07
CA ASN A 166 11.12 -8.57 6.23
C ASN A 166 10.44 -8.39 7.60
N LEU A 167 9.60 -7.37 7.71
CA LEU A 167 8.92 -7.06 8.97
C LEU A 167 7.76 -8.03 9.18
N GLY A 168 8.00 -9.03 10.03
CA GLY A 168 6.95 -9.88 10.59
C GLY A 168 5.97 -9.07 11.45
N GLY A 169 5.12 -9.77 12.19
CA GLY A 169 4.22 -9.16 13.15
C GLY A 169 3.54 -10.24 13.94
N LYS A 170 2.95 -9.87 15.06
CA LYS A 170 2.14 -10.83 15.81
C LYS A 170 0.95 -11.26 14.97
N GLN A 171 0.97 -12.52 14.57
CA GLN A 171 -0.12 -13.14 13.83
C GLN A 171 -1.20 -13.64 14.78
N PHE A 172 -2.44 -13.53 14.32
CA PHE A 172 -3.62 -14.05 15.00
C PHE A 172 -4.10 -15.33 14.29
N PRO A 173 -4.05 -16.49 14.96
CA PRO A 173 -4.61 -17.72 14.40
C PRO A 173 -6.11 -17.56 14.16
N SER A 174 -6.57 -17.73 12.92
CA SER A 174 -7.97 -17.69 12.56
C SER A 174 -8.55 -19.10 12.41
N GLY A 175 -9.83 -19.25 12.70
CA GLY A 175 -10.59 -20.47 12.42
C GLY A 175 -11.25 -20.45 11.04
N GLN A 176 -12.41 -21.09 10.92
CA GLN A 176 -13.18 -21.09 9.68
C GLN A 176 -13.91 -19.76 9.48
N PRO A 177 -13.93 -19.19 8.25
CA PRO A 177 -14.66 -17.96 7.97
C PRO A 177 -16.16 -18.08 8.30
N LYS A 178 -16.73 -17.04 8.93
CA LYS A 178 -18.16 -16.96 9.24
C LYS A 178 -18.96 -16.32 8.12
N LYS A 179 -20.19 -16.81 7.90
CA LYS A 179 -21.10 -16.28 6.87
C LYS A 179 -21.79 -14.98 7.28
N ASP A 180 -21.96 -14.76 8.57
CA ASP A 180 -22.65 -13.60 9.16
C ASP A 180 -21.68 -12.50 9.60
N SER A 181 -20.37 -12.69 9.40
CA SER A 181 -19.38 -11.68 9.77
C SER A 181 -19.41 -10.49 8.81
N LYS A 182 -19.49 -9.28 9.37
CA LYS A 182 -19.43 -8.02 8.61
C LYS A 182 -18.35 -7.13 9.20
N GLN A 183 -17.43 -6.67 8.37
CA GLN A 183 -16.36 -5.79 8.80
C GLN A 183 -16.36 -4.52 7.95
N PHE A 184 -16.24 -3.38 8.61
CA PHE A 184 -15.95 -2.10 8.00
C PHE A 184 -14.61 -1.61 8.52
N VAL A 185 -13.72 -1.22 7.62
CA VAL A 185 -12.39 -0.73 7.98
C VAL A 185 -12.18 0.63 7.34
N LEU A 186 -11.85 1.64 8.14
CA LEU A 186 -11.51 3.00 7.72
C LEU A 186 -10.09 3.33 8.15
N LEU A 187 -9.26 3.67 7.19
CA LEU A 187 -7.82 3.90 7.35
C LEU A 187 -7.52 5.38 7.09
N ALA A 188 -6.65 5.97 7.91
CA ALA A 188 -6.22 7.35 7.78
C ALA A 188 -5.57 7.67 6.44
N THR A 189 -4.89 6.69 5.85
CA THR A 189 -4.12 6.87 4.63
C THR A 189 -4.30 5.68 3.70
N ARG A 190 -4.23 5.95 2.39
CA ARG A 190 -3.93 4.91 1.40
C ARG A 190 -2.51 4.38 1.61
N GLU A 191 -2.20 3.29 0.92
CA GLU A 191 -0.86 2.71 0.92
C GLU A 191 0.18 3.70 0.36
N GLY A 192 1.37 3.72 0.97
CA GLY A 192 2.44 4.64 0.59
C GLY A 192 2.37 6.04 1.21
N GLU A 193 1.31 6.36 1.96
CA GLU A 193 1.12 7.69 2.55
C GLU A 193 1.40 7.74 4.07
N LYS A 194 1.57 8.97 4.57
CA LYS A 194 1.82 9.28 5.99
C LYS A 194 0.62 9.97 6.60
N ALA A 195 0.18 9.49 7.76
CA ALA A 195 -0.85 10.13 8.55
C ALA A 195 -0.30 11.45 9.11
N ARG A 196 -1.12 12.50 9.10
CA ARG A 196 -0.75 13.85 9.53
C ARG A 196 -1.40 14.18 10.86
N VAL A 197 -0.61 14.79 11.74
CA VAL A 197 -1.02 15.23 13.07
C VAL A 197 -1.24 16.74 13.06
N ASN A 198 -2.29 17.20 13.74
CA ASN A 198 -2.50 18.58 14.12
C ASN A 198 -1.91 18.82 15.52
N SER A 199 -0.63 19.20 15.56
CA SER A 199 0.11 19.37 16.83
C SER A 199 -0.54 20.40 17.76
N SER A 200 -1.15 21.46 17.23
CA SER A 200 -1.80 22.50 18.04
C SER A 200 -3.03 21.99 18.80
N ALA A 201 -3.76 21.04 18.21
CA ALA A 201 -4.98 20.47 18.77
C ALA A 201 -4.76 19.08 19.40
N LYS A 202 -3.50 18.61 19.48
CA LYS A 202 -3.11 17.30 20.00
C LYS A 202 -4.02 16.18 19.45
N THR A 203 -4.11 16.06 18.12
CA THR A 203 -5.01 15.12 17.44
C THR A 203 -4.51 14.79 16.04
N GLY A 204 -4.79 13.61 15.53
CA GLY A 204 -4.68 13.30 14.10
C GLY A 204 -5.72 14.09 13.30
N TYR A 205 -5.35 14.66 12.14
CA TYR A 205 -6.35 15.28 11.26
C TYR A 205 -7.45 14.28 10.88
N PHE A 206 -7.09 13.00 10.76
CA PHE A 206 -8.02 11.92 10.43
C PHE A 206 -8.95 11.63 11.61
N SER A 207 -8.38 11.33 12.78
CA SER A 207 -9.16 11.11 13.99
C SER A 207 -10.14 12.26 14.29
N GLN A 208 -9.69 13.51 14.16
CA GLN A 208 -10.56 14.67 14.34
C GLN A 208 -11.73 14.70 13.37
N THR A 209 -11.47 14.40 12.11
CA THR A 209 -12.47 14.44 11.03
C THR A 209 -13.48 13.29 11.17
N VAL A 210 -13.02 12.10 11.55
CA VAL A 210 -13.90 10.95 11.84
C VAL A 210 -14.83 11.28 13.00
N ARG A 211 -14.31 11.85 14.11
CA ARG A 211 -15.15 12.23 15.26
C ARG A 211 -16.22 13.25 14.87
N LYS A 212 -15.85 14.31 14.14
CA LYS A 212 -16.83 15.29 13.62
C LYS A 212 -17.89 14.64 12.74
N ALA A 213 -17.51 13.70 11.89
CA ALA A 213 -18.47 12.98 11.07
C ALA A 213 -19.42 12.13 11.93
N LEU A 214 -18.93 11.46 12.97
CA LEU A 214 -19.74 10.65 13.90
C LEU A 214 -20.72 11.48 14.75
N GLU A 215 -20.37 12.71 15.13
CA GLU A 215 -21.24 13.62 15.92
C GLU A 215 -22.57 13.96 15.23
N HIS A 216 -22.68 13.76 13.91
CA HIS A 216 -23.87 14.09 13.13
C HIS A 216 -24.86 12.93 12.95
N HIS A 217 -24.61 11.79 13.60
CA HIS A 217 -25.46 10.61 13.45
C HIS A 217 -25.84 9.99 14.79
N ASP A 218 -27.05 9.45 14.85
CA ASP A 218 -27.47 8.58 15.94
C ASP A 218 -26.73 7.23 15.89
N TRP A 219 -26.72 6.51 17.01
CA TRP A 219 -26.21 5.14 17.08
C TRP A 219 -27.02 4.19 16.18
N LEU A 220 -26.47 3.41 15.25
CA LEU A 220 -25.09 3.26 14.74
C LEU A 220 -25.05 3.83 13.31
N PRO A 221 -24.13 4.75 12.98
CA PRO A 221 -24.12 5.38 11.66
C PRO A 221 -23.83 4.39 10.53
N ASP A 222 -24.33 4.70 9.33
CA ASP A 222 -23.82 4.06 8.12
C ASP A 222 -22.37 4.52 7.89
N MET A 223 -21.44 3.62 8.17
CA MET A 223 -20.03 3.95 8.11
C MET A 223 -19.53 4.31 6.70
N ALA A 224 -20.24 3.94 5.63
CA ALA A 224 -19.93 4.47 4.29
C ALA A 224 -20.20 5.98 4.22
N VAL A 225 -21.32 6.42 4.78
CA VAL A 225 -21.68 7.84 4.83
C VAL A 225 -20.65 8.61 5.65
N VAL A 226 -20.27 8.08 6.82
CA VAL A 226 -19.20 8.66 7.66
C VAL A 226 -17.90 8.76 6.88
N ALA A 227 -17.50 7.70 6.16
CA ALA A 227 -16.26 7.71 5.40
C ALA A 227 -16.26 8.70 4.23
N GLU A 228 -17.38 8.84 3.52
CA GLU A 228 -17.51 9.82 2.46
C GLU A 228 -17.49 11.26 3.00
N GLN A 229 -18.12 11.52 4.15
CA GLN A 229 -17.99 12.81 4.86
C GLN A 229 -16.53 13.08 5.24
N VAL A 230 -15.83 12.07 5.74
CA VAL A 230 -14.40 12.16 6.09
C VAL A 230 -13.56 12.51 4.86
N LYS A 231 -13.75 11.82 3.74
CA LYS A 231 -13.04 12.11 2.48
C LYS A 231 -13.31 13.52 1.97
N GLN A 232 -14.56 13.97 1.98
CA GLN A 232 -14.95 15.32 1.55
C GLN A 232 -14.26 16.40 2.40
N GLN A 233 -14.25 16.23 3.72
CA GLN A 233 -13.54 17.14 4.62
C GLN A 233 -12.03 17.12 4.35
N PHE A 234 -11.43 15.94 4.11
CA PHE A 234 -10.00 15.83 3.80
C PHE A 234 -9.60 16.49 2.49
N ALA A 235 -10.43 16.37 1.45
CA ALA A 235 -10.19 17.04 0.17
C ALA A 235 -10.04 18.56 0.34
N SER A 236 -10.75 19.16 1.31
CA SER A 236 -10.65 20.59 1.63
C SER A 236 -9.38 20.97 2.41
N LEU A 237 -8.76 20.03 3.13
CA LEU A 237 -7.64 20.30 4.04
C LEU A 237 -6.26 20.25 3.36
N ASN A 238 -6.17 19.74 2.13
CA ASN A 238 -4.97 19.62 1.30
C ASN A 238 -3.73 19.07 2.07
N LYS A 239 -3.89 17.94 2.76
CA LYS A 239 -2.84 17.37 3.65
C LYS A 239 -1.92 16.33 2.99
N GLN A 240 -2.07 16.07 1.69
CA GLN A 240 -1.41 14.95 1.00
C GLN A 240 -1.59 13.64 1.78
N GLN A 241 -2.84 13.40 2.17
CA GLN A 241 -3.30 12.25 2.92
C GLN A 241 -4.71 11.94 2.43
N LEU A 242 -4.96 10.70 2.03
CA LEU A 242 -6.22 10.23 1.50
C LEU A 242 -6.79 9.10 2.38
N PRO A 243 -7.84 9.38 3.16
CA PRO A 243 -8.56 8.33 3.89
C PRO A 243 -9.20 7.31 2.95
N THR A 244 -9.06 6.01 3.28
CA THR A 244 -9.60 4.90 2.49
C THR A 244 -10.41 3.96 3.34
N TYR A 245 -11.42 3.29 2.78
CA TYR A 245 -12.18 2.27 3.51
C TYR A 245 -12.53 1.07 2.64
N PHE A 246 -12.83 -0.05 3.28
CA PHE A 246 -13.32 -1.26 2.61
C PHE A 246 -14.29 -2.05 3.50
N TYR A 247 -15.07 -2.92 2.87
CA TYR A 247 -15.97 -3.86 3.51
C TYR A 247 -15.51 -5.30 3.30
N ARG A 248 -15.68 -6.15 4.33
CA ARG A 248 -15.67 -7.61 4.16
C ARG A 248 -17.05 -8.16 4.53
N ARG A 249 -17.72 -8.81 3.56
CA ARG A 249 -19.15 -9.15 3.64
C ARG A 249 -19.48 -10.64 3.49
N SER A 250 -18.58 -11.47 2.97
CA SER A 250 -18.88 -12.89 2.70
C SER A 250 -17.73 -13.84 3.05
N TRP A 251 -18.10 -15.09 3.32
CA TRP A 251 -17.18 -16.21 3.55
C TRP A 251 -16.35 -16.60 2.32
N ASN A 252 -16.73 -16.13 1.12
CA ASN A 252 -15.96 -16.28 -0.12
C ASN A 252 -14.81 -15.26 -0.21
N GLY A 253 -14.69 -14.35 0.76
CA GLY A 253 -13.72 -13.25 0.67
C GLY A 253 -14.16 -12.15 -0.29
N ASP A 254 -15.46 -12.00 -0.58
CA ASP A 254 -15.97 -10.85 -1.33
C ASP A 254 -15.72 -9.59 -0.49
N GLN A 255 -14.60 -8.93 -0.81
CA GLN A 255 -14.24 -7.62 -0.31
C GLN A 255 -14.96 -6.62 -1.21
N GLU A 256 -15.98 -5.95 -0.68
CA GLU A 256 -16.51 -4.75 -1.34
C GLU A 256 -15.58 -3.60 -0.98
N ASP A 257 -14.55 -3.47 -1.79
CA ASP A 257 -13.61 -2.38 -1.77
C ASP A 257 -14.25 -1.12 -2.32
N TYR A 258 -14.37 -0.08 -1.48
CA TYR A 258 -14.60 1.27 -1.99
C TYR A 258 -13.34 2.10 -1.78
N HIS A 259 -12.38 1.79 -2.63
CA HIS A 259 -11.25 2.65 -2.95
C HIS A 259 -11.65 3.47 -4.19
N PRO A 260 -11.38 4.78 -4.29
CA PRO A 260 -10.94 5.28 -5.59
C PRO A 260 -9.68 4.47 -5.90
N ASN A 261 -9.84 3.47 -6.75
CA ASN A 261 -8.91 2.34 -6.83
C ASN A 261 -7.87 2.61 -7.93
N PRO A 262 -6.56 2.45 -7.70
CA PRO A 262 -5.61 2.29 -8.81
C PRO A 262 -5.96 1.11 -9.74
N PHE A 263 -6.78 0.14 -9.29
CA PHE A 263 -7.36 -0.93 -10.12
C PHE A 263 -8.68 -0.54 -10.84
N GLU A 264 -9.21 0.68 -10.67
CA GLU A 264 -10.26 1.27 -11.55
C GLU A 264 -9.63 2.08 -12.70
N VAL A 265 -8.37 2.50 -12.54
CA VAL A 265 -7.60 3.07 -13.63
C VAL A 265 -7.25 1.92 -14.58
N ALA A 266 -7.94 1.84 -15.71
CA ALA A 266 -7.67 0.87 -16.76
C ALA A 266 -6.16 0.65 -16.97
N HIS A 267 -5.69 -0.58 -16.77
CA HIS A 267 -4.27 -0.91 -16.92
C HIS A 267 -4.03 -2.37 -17.34
N ASN A 268 -2.91 -2.61 -18.01
CA ASN A 268 -2.41 -3.95 -18.37
C ASN A 268 -0.91 -4.09 -18.03
N ILE A 269 -0.48 -3.44 -16.94
CA ILE A 269 0.89 -3.50 -16.45
C ILE A 269 1.27 -4.98 -16.18
N PRO A 270 2.38 -5.48 -16.76
CA PRO A 270 2.81 -6.86 -16.55
C PRO A 270 3.11 -7.15 -15.07
N SER A 271 2.95 -8.41 -14.67
CA SER A 271 3.44 -8.89 -13.38
C SER A 271 4.97 -8.79 -13.32
N THR A 272 5.50 -8.40 -12.16
CA THR A 272 6.95 -8.42 -11.93
C THR A 272 7.50 -9.84 -12.09
N GLN A 273 8.64 -9.97 -12.75
CA GLN A 273 9.39 -11.23 -12.82
C GLN A 273 10.49 -11.30 -11.75
N ALA A 274 10.69 -10.21 -11.00
CA ALA A 274 11.64 -10.16 -9.91
C ALA A 274 11.01 -10.70 -8.63
N CYS A 275 11.60 -11.74 -8.04
CA CYS A 275 11.23 -12.19 -6.69
C CYS A 275 11.45 -11.12 -5.61
N LYS A 276 12.26 -10.10 -5.91
CA LYS A 276 12.41 -8.87 -5.11
C LYS A 276 12.97 -7.75 -5.99
N PHE A 277 12.28 -6.61 -5.99
CA PHE A 277 12.86 -5.37 -6.48
C PHE A 277 13.82 -4.82 -5.42
N VAL A 278 15.10 -4.66 -5.76
CA VAL A 278 16.12 -4.13 -4.85
C VAL A 278 16.43 -2.70 -5.23
N ASP A 279 16.67 -1.88 -4.21
CA ASP A 279 16.62 -0.41 -4.18
C ASP A 279 17.09 0.27 -5.48
N ARG A 280 16.16 1.02 -6.08
CA ARG A 280 16.36 1.93 -7.22
C ARG A 280 15.59 3.24 -6.99
N HIS A 281 15.54 3.72 -5.74
CA HIS A 281 14.79 4.93 -5.40
C HIS A 281 15.23 6.15 -6.21
N GLN A 282 16.55 6.39 -6.33
CA GLN A 282 17.07 7.50 -7.09
C GLN A 282 16.70 7.41 -8.60
N PRO A 283 16.92 6.28 -9.31
CA PRO A 283 16.44 6.11 -10.68
C PRO A 283 14.92 6.31 -10.86
N LEU A 284 14.09 5.88 -9.90
CA LEU A 284 12.64 6.12 -9.96
C LEU A 284 12.28 7.59 -9.84
N GLU A 285 12.95 8.32 -8.94
CA GLU A 285 12.74 9.76 -8.75
C GLU A 285 13.22 10.56 -9.98
N GLU A 286 14.39 10.25 -10.51
CA GLU A 286 14.91 10.85 -11.75
C GLU A 286 13.96 10.59 -12.92
N LEU A 287 13.47 9.36 -13.06
CA LEU A 287 12.48 9.01 -14.07
C LEU A 287 11.19 9.83 -13.93
N HIS A 288 10.71 9.99 -12.69
CA HIS A 288 9.54 10.80 -12.41
C HIS A 288 9.74 12.26 -12.84
N GLN A 289 10.88 12.87 -12.48
CA GLN A 289 11.21 14.25 -12.86
C GLN A 289 11.26 14.43 -14.38
N LEU A 290 11.90 13.50 -15.10
CA LEU A 290 11.96 13.52 -16.56
C LEU A 290 10.56 13.49 -17.19
N LEU A 291 9.65 12.64 -16.70
CA LEU A 291 8.28 12.52 -17.21
C LEU A 291 7.35 13.68 -16.82
N GLN A 292 7.68 14.45 -15.78
CA GLN A 292 6.99 15.71 -15.49
C GLN A 292 7.35 16.80 -16.50
N GLN A 293 8.61 16.82 -16.94
CA GLN A 293 9.14 17.86 -17.84
C GLN A 293 8.94 17.53 -19.32
N ASN A 294 8.75 16.25 -19.67
CA ASN A 294 8.72 15.78 -21.05
C ASN A 294 7.52 14.87 -21.33
N ASN A 295 7.01 14.90 -22.57
CA ASN A 295 5.96 13.98 -23.01
C ASN A 295 6.47 12.56 -23.26
N ILE A 296 7.75 12.41 -23.64
CA ILE A 296 8.37 11.14 -24.03
C ILE A 296 9.71 11.02 -23.31
N VAL A 297 9.91 9.92 -22.61
CA VAL A 297 11.16 9.58 -21.91
C VAL A 297 11.52 8.14 -22.19
N ALA A 298 12.81 7.86 -22.36
CA ALA A 298 13.31 6.51 -22.51
C ALA A 298 14.11 6.05 -21.29
N ILE A 299 14.10 4.74 -21.01
CA ILE A 299 15.05 4.07 -20.12
C ILE A 299 16.02 3.31 -21.01
N THR A 300 17.31 3.66 -20.92
CA THR A 300 18.40 3.06 -21.70
C THR A 300 19.33 2.27 -20.79
N ASP A 301 20.27 1.55 -21.39
CA ASP A 301 21.25 0.72 -20.70
C ASP A 301 22.62 1.40 -20.78
N ILE A 302 23.22 1.77 -19.64
CA ILE A 302 24.58 2.33 -19.65
C ILE A 302 25.60 1.33 -20.22
N ILE A 303 25.37 0.03 -20.01
CA ILE A 303 26.37 -1.02 -20.18
C ILE A 303 26.19 -1.72 -21.53
N GLY A 304 25.03 -1.57 -22.18
CA GLY A 304 24.69 -2.21 -23.46
C GLY A 304 24.55 -3.74 -23.40
N LYS A 305 24.74 -4.35 -22.22
CA LYS A 305 24.76 -5.82 -22.03
C LYS A 305 23.38 -6.42 -21.77
N GLY A 306 22.35 -5.59 -21.52
CA GLY A 306 21.03 -6.07 -21.13
C GLY A 306 20.97 -6.59 -19.70
N GLY A 307 19.75 -6.77 -19.18
CA GLY A 307 19.54 -7.36 -17.85
C GLY A 307 19.73 -6.42 -16.65
N VAL A 308 19.95 -5.12 -16.87
CA VAL A 308 20.07 -4.10 -15.80
C VAL A 308 18.75 -3.76 -15.08
N GLY A 309 17.60 -4.25 -15.60
CA GLY A 309 16.28 -4.06 -15.00
C GLY A 309 15.44 -2.91 -15.57
N LYS A 310 15.62 -2.52 -16.84
CA LYS A 310 14.85 -1.41 -17.47
C LYS A 310 13.35 -1.65 -17.46
N THR A 311 12.93 -2.83 -17.92
CA THR A 311 11.52 -3.27 -17.92
C THR A 311 10.98 -3.32 -16.49
N GLU A 312 11.74 -3.88 -15.55
CA GLU A 312 11.33 -3.91 -14.15
C GLU A 312 11.18 -2.49 -13.56
N LEU A 313 12.11 -1.58 -13.83
CA LEU A 313 12.00 -0.18 -13.42
C LEU A 313 10.74 0.49 -14.00
N ALA A 314 10.43 0.22 -15.27
CA ALA A 314 9.20 0.71 -15.90
C ALA A 314 7.93 0.11 -15.27
N ILE A 315 7.92 -1.18 -14.91
CA ILE A 315 6.82 -1.84 -14.19
C ILE A 315 6.61 -1.13 -12.84
N GLN A 316 7.68 -0.98 -12.04
CA GLN A 316 7.60 -0.35 -10.72
C GLN A 316 7.14 1.10 -10.81
N TYR A 317 7.66 1.87 -11.78
CA TYR A 317 7.21 3.24 -12.02
C TYR A 317 5.73 3.31 -12.42
N SER A 318 5.29 2.40 -13.30
CA SER A 318 3.91 2.36 -13.78
C SER A 318 2.93 2.10 -12.64
N TRP A 319 3.26 1.15 -11.75
CA TRP A 319 2.48 0.90 -10.53
C TRP A 319 2.51 2.11 -9.58
N TYR A 320 3.67 2.72 -9.37
CA TYR A 320 3.83 3.88 -8.49
C TYR A 320 3.04 5.12 -8.97
N ASN A 321 2.91 5.30 -10.29
CA ASN A 321 2.31 6.49 -10.90
C ASN A 321 0.91 6.24 -11.50
N LEU A 322 0.31 5.08 -11.23
CA LEU A 322 -0.95 4.66 -11.86
C LEU A 322 -2.10 5.64 -11.59
N GLU A 323 -2.24 6.11 -10.35
CA GLU A 323 -3.30 7.06 -9.96
C GLU A 323 -3.11 8.47 -10.55
N ASN A 324 -1.87 8.84 -10.88
CA ASN A 324 -1.59 10.09 -11.61
C ASN A 324 -1.90 9.99 -13.11
N SER A 325 -2.36 8.80 -13.55
CA SER A 325 -2.72 8.49 -14.93
C SER A 325 -4.19 8.06 -15.02
N PRO A 326 -5.18 8.90 -14.62
CA PRO A 326 -6.59 8.52 -14.55
C PRO A 326 -7.21 8.13 -15.91
N GLY A 327 -6.55 8.43 -17.02
CA GLY A 327 -6.93 7.95 -18.36
C GLY A 327 -6.40 6.56 -18.70
N GLY A 328 -5.65 5.92 -17.81
CA GLY A 328 -5.14 4.56 -17.93
C GLY A 328 -3.62 4.45 -18.06
N CYS A 329 -3.11 3.23 -17.81
CA CYS A 329 -1.73 2.84 -18.07
C CYS A 329 -1.69 1.68 -19.07
N CYS A 330 -1.39 1.99 -20.34
CA CYS A 330 -1.37 1.00 -21.43
C CYS A 330 0.07 0.59 -21.75
N TRP A 331 0.37 -0.68 -21.49
CA TRP A 331 1.61 -1.36 -21.81
C TRP A 331 1.52 -1.99 -23.19
N LEU A 332 2.47 -1.63 -24.05
CA LEU A 332 2.59 -2.06 -25.43
C LEU A 332 3.88 -2.85 -25.59
N ASN A 333 3.75 -4.12 -25.97
CA ASN A 333 4.89 -4.98 -26.27
C ASN A 333 5.08 -5.06 -27.79
N LEU A 334 6.27 -4.73 -28.28
CA LEU A 334 6.56 -4.77 -29.73
C LEU A 334 6.77 -6.18 -30.29
N GLN A 335 6.69 -7.23 -29.46
CA GLN A 335 6.81 -8.62 -29.88
C GLN A 335 5.43 -9.27 -30.03
N GLY A 336 5.12 -9.74 -31.24
CA GLY A 336 3.95 -10.57 -31.53
C GLY A 336 2.80 -9.82 -32.20
N VAL A 337 2.06 -9.01 -31.44
CA VAL A 337 0.83 -8.33 -31.89
C VAL A 337 1.14 -6.90 -32.34
N ASP A 338 0.50 -6.39 -33.39
CA ASP A 338 0.69 -5.00 -33.80
C ASP A 338 0.16 -3.99 -32.77
N ILE A 339 0.72 -2.79 -32.75
CA ILE A 339 0.44 -1.77 -31.73
C ILE A 339 -1.00 -1.28 -31.77
N VAL A 340 -1.61 -1.17 -32.97
CA VAL A 340 -2.97 -0.67 -33.12
C VAL A 340 -3.98 -1.66 -32.56
N THR A 341 -3.77 -2.95 -32.82
CA THR A 341 -4.55 -4.03 -32.21
C THR A 341 -4.44 -3.99 -30.69
N GLN A 342 -3.24 -3.89 -30.13
CA GLN A 342 -3.05 -3.80 -28.66
C GLN A 342 -3.78 -2.59 -28.04
N LEU A 343 -3.71 -1.42 -28.67
CA LEU A 343 -4.40 -0.21 -28.21
C LEU A 343 -5.93 -0.38 -28.25
N SER A 344 -6.44 -0.97 -29.34
CA SER A 344 -7.87 -1.22 -29.50
C SER A 344 -8.38 -2.27 -28.51
N GLU A 345 -7.63 -3.34 -28.28
CA GLU A 345 -7.96 -4.39 -27.31
C GLU A 345 -7.96 -3.86 -25.89
N PHE A 346 -6.93 -3.08 -25.52
CA PHE A 346 -6.86 -2.44 -24.21
C PHE A 346 -8.09 -1.57 -23.96
N ALA A 347 -8.44 -0.70 -24.91
CA ALA A 347 -9.59 0.19 -24.78
C ALA A 347 -10.92 -0.59 -24.77
N PHE A 348 -11.03 -1.68 -25.53
CA PHE A 348 -12.22 -2.54 -25.56
C PHE A 348 -12.42 -3.33 -24.26
N VAL A 349 -11.38 -3.98 -23.74
CA VAL A 349 -11.44 -4.78 -22.50
C VAL A 349 -11.76 -3.92 -21.27
N ASN A 350 -11.39 -2.63 -21.31
CA ASN A 350 -11.67 -1.67 -20.24
C ASN A 350 -12.91 -0.80 -20.51
N ASP A 351 -13.79 -1.21 -21.45
CA ASP A 351 -15.07 -0.56 -21.73
C ASP A 351 -14.99 0.94 -22.11
N PHE A 352 -13.96 1.35 -22.86
CA PHE A 352 -13.83 2.75 -23.27
C PHE A 352 -14.91 3.14 -24.30
N PRO A 353 -15.50 4.36 -24.18
CA PRO A 353 -16.54 4.81 -25.11
C PRO A 353 -16.07 4.83 -26.57
N GLY A 354 -16.77 4.11 -27.44
CA GLY A 354 -16.50 4.06 -28.88
C GLY A 354 -15.60 2.91 -29.33
N PHE A 355 -15.36 1.92 -28.47
CA PHE A 355 -14.71 0.66 -28.83
C PHE A 355 -15.72 -0.51 -28.80
N PRO A 356 -15.57 -1.54 -29.67
CA PRO A 356 -14.49 -1.72 -30.64
C PRO A 356 -14.65 -0.74 -31.82
N MET A 357 -13.52 -0.36 -32.40
CA MET A 357 -13.46 0.60 -33.50
C MET A 357 -14.18 0.10 -34.77
N PRO A 358 -14.71 1.00 -35.63
CA PRO A 358 -15.29 0.61 -36.92
C PRO A 358 -14.32 -0.17 -37.81
N LYS A 359 -14.83 -1.21 -38.46
CA LYS A 359 -14.08 -1.99 -39.47
C LYS A 359 -13.88 -1.14 -40.73
N ASN A 360 -12.78 -1.36 -41.47
CA ASN A 360 -12.38 -0.70 -42.74
C ASN A 360 -11.69 0.68 -42.65
N LEU A 361 -10.99 0.97 -41.55
CA LEU A 361 -10.11 2.15 -41.46
C LEU A 361 -8.68 1.81 -41.87
N SER A 362 -7.96 2.75 -42.49
CA SER A 362 -6.50 2.63 -42.67
C SER A 362 -5.78 2.66 -41.32
N ILE A 363 -4.58 2.06 -41.22
CA ILE A 363 -3.80 2.00 -39.96
C ILE A 363 -3.64 3.38 -39.32
N ALA A 364 -3.33 4.41 -40.11
CA ALA A 364 -3.22 5.79 -39.62
C ALA A 364 -4.55 6.32 -39.06
N SER A 365 -5.68 6.00 -39.69
CA SER A 365 -7.01 6.39 -39.23
C SER A 365 -7.42 5.64 -37.98
N GLN A 366 -7.01 4.37 -37.86
CA GLN A 366 -7.25 3.56 -36.67
C GLN A 366 -6.52 4.11 -35.46
N LEU A 367 -5.24 4.45 -35.63
CA LEU A 367 -4.43 5.05 -34.58
C LEU A 367 -4.99 6.42 -34.16
N ALA A 368 -5.35 7.27 -35.12
CA ALA A 368 -5.99 8.56 -34.84
C ALA A 368 -7.33 8.39 -34.10
N TYR A 369 -8.10 7.35 -34.43
CA TYR A 369 -9.32 7.00 -33.71
C TYR A 369 -9.02 6.62 -32.26
N CYS A 370 -8.01 5.77 -32.01
CA CYS A 370 -7.59 5.39 -30.66
C CYS A 370 -7.27 6.60 -29.80
N TRP A 371 -6.46 7.54 -30.30
CA TRP A 371 -6.10 8.76 -29.58
C TRP A 371 -7.28 9.70 -29.33
N LYS A 372 -8.18 9.81 -30.30
CA LYS A 372 -9.36 10.69 -30.21
C LYS A 372 -10.41 10.14 -29.25
N LYS A 373 -10.63 8.82 -29.22
CA LYS A 373 -11.70 8.16 -28.45
C LYS A 373 -11.26 7.61 -27.11
N TRP A 374 -9.97 7.65 -26.80
CA TRP A 374 -9.47 7.29 -25.48
C TRP A 374 -10.22 8.03 -24.37
N GLN A 375 -10.53 7.34 -23.26
CA GLN A 375 -11.22 7.93 -22.12
C GLN A 375 -10.47 9.16 -21.56
N PRO A 376 -11.11 10.19 -20.96
CA PRO A 376 -10.44 11.38 -20.42
C PRO A 376 -9.37 11.11 -19.34
N GLY A 377 -8.53 12.11 -19.01
CA GLY A 377 -7.48 12.00 -17.97
C GLY A 377 -6.03 11.94 -18.49
N LYS A 378 -5.02 12.01 -17.61
CA LYS A 378 -3.62 11.78 -18.01
C LYS A 378 -3.42 10.29 -18.29
N VAL A 379 -2.61 9.94 -19.29
CA VAL A 379 -2.39 8.54 -19.71
C VAL A 379 -0.90 8.24 -19.70
N LEU A 380 -0.51 7.08 -19.17
CA LEU A 380 0.84 6.54 -19.32
C LEU A 380 0.82 5.44 -20.40
N LEU A 381 1.59 5.63 -21.47
CA LEU A 381 1.85 4.61 -22.48
C LEU A 381 3.25 4.07 -22.27
N VAL A 382 3.41 2.75 -22.14
CA VAL A 382 4.72 2.11 -22.00
C VAL A 382 5.02 1.30 -23.24
N PHE A 383 6.02 1.71 -24.02
CA PHE A 383 6.54 0.94 -25.14
C PHE A 383 7.74 0.14 -24.64
N ASP A 384 7.50 -1.13 -24.32
CA ASP A 384 8.53 -2.00 -23.76
C ASP A 384 9.31 -2.75 -24.85
N ASN A 385 10.61 -2.90 -24.61
CA ASN A 385 11.54 -3.64 -25.45
C ASN A 385 11.63 -3.11 -26.89
N VAL A 386 11.68 -1.78 -27.05
CA VAL A 386 11.85 -1.13 -28.35
C VAL A 386 13.26 -1.35 -28.86
N THR A 387 13.39 -2.08 -29.97
CA THR A 387 14.67 -2.35 -30.65
C THR A 387 15.01 -1.31 -31.71
N ASP A 388 14.00 -0.64 -32.27
CA ASP A 388 14.14 0.36 -33.32
C ASP A 388 13.13 1.49 -33.09
N ILE A 389 13.64 2.68 -32.79
CA ILE A 389 12.84 3.86 -32.44
C ILE A 389 12.11 4.41 -33.66
N ASP A 390 12.68 4.26 -34.87
CA ASP A 390 12.05 4.77 -36.09
C ASP A 390 10.74 4.04 -36.39
N LYS A 391 10.65 2.76 -35.99
CA LYS A 391 9.44 1.96 -36.14
C LYS A 391 8.28 2.40 -35.25
N ILE A 392 8.54 3.05 -34.13
CA ILE A 392 7.47 3.53 -33.23
C ILE A 392 7.05 4.97 -33.49
N LYS A 393 7.82 5.76 -34.25
CA LYS A 393 7.54 7.19 -34.49
C LYS A 393 6.12 7.46 -34.99
N ASN A 394 5.64 6.63 -35.91
CA ASN A 394 4.29 6.74 -36.48
C ASN A 394 3.17 6.29 -35.53
N TYR A 395 3.51 5.66 -34.41
CA TYR A 395 2.56 5.17 -33.40
C TYR A 395 2.52 6.04 -32.14
N LEU A 396 3.29 7.12 -32.08
CA LEU A 396 3.30 8.01 -30.92
C LEU A 396 2.03 8.87 -30.87
N PRO A 397 1.51 9.18 -29.67
CA PRO A 397 0.41 10.14 -29.53
C PRO A 397 0.85 11.55 -29.93
N PRO A 398 -0.09 12.44 -30.29
CA PRO A 398 0.21 13.84 -30.61
C PRO A 398 1.01 14.55 -29.50
N MET A 399 2.02 15.34 -29.87
CA MET A 399 2.82 16.13 -28.93
C MET A 399 1.97 17.15 -28.16
N GLY A 400 2.35 17.46 -26.92
CA GLY A 400 1.64 18.41 -26.06
C GLY A 400 0.29 17.90 -25.52
N SER A 401 -0.04 16.62 -25.73
CA SER A 401 -1.26 16.01 -25.25
C SER A 401 -1.16 15.53 -23.78
N ARG A 402 -2.27 14.98 -23.28
CA ARG A 402 -2.39 14.34 -21.96
C ARG A 402 -1.66 13.00 -21.83
N PHE A 403 -1.09 12.48 -22.92
CA PHE A 403 -0.33 11.24 -22.93
C PHE A 403 1.13 11.50 -22.51
N ARG A 404 1.64 10.59 -21.70
CA ARG A 404 3.05 10.44 -21.35
C ARG A 404 3.53 9.10 -21.88
N VAL A 405 4.70 9.08 -22.50
CA VAL A 405 5.25 7.90 -23.13
C VAL A 405 6.54 7.52 -22.44
N LEU A 406 6.59 6.29 -21.93
CA LEU A 406 7.79 5.67 -21.40
C LEU A 406 8.27 4.60 -22.36
N ILE A 407 9.54 4.65 -22.77
CA ILE A 407 10.14 3.68 -23.69
C ILE A 407 11.20 2.90 -22.94
N THR A 408 11.24 1.57 -23.06
CA THR A 408 12.44 0.81 -22.67
C THR A 408 13.18 0.38 -23.93
N THR A 409 14.49 0.64 -23.99
CA THR A 409 15.27 0.34 -25.20
C THR A 409 16.74 0.05 -24.87
N ARG A 410 17.42 -0.65 -25.78
CA ARG A 410 18.88 -0.82 -25.74
C ARG A 410 19.62 0.21 -26.59
N SER A 411 18.90 1.01 -27.38
CA SER A 411 19.49 2.04 -28.22
C SER A 411 20.03 3.19 -27.38
N SER A 412 21.27 3.61 -27.67
CA SER A 412 21.95 4.72 -26.99
C SER A 412 21.69 6.07 -27.66
N GLU A 413 21.39 6.09 -28.96
CA GLU A 413 21.08 7.30 -29.72
C GLU A 413 19.58 7.49 -29.80
N LEU A 414 19.06 8.49 -29.09
CA LEU A 414 17.63 8.76 -29.00
C LEU A 414 17.33 10.24 -29.25
N PRO A 415 16.22 10.55 -29.96
CA PRO A 415 15.75 11.92 -30.11
C PRO A 415 15.00 12.43 -28.86
N TYR A 416 14.92 11.63 -27.79
CA TYR A 416 14.16 11.92 -26.58
C TYR A 416 15.07 11.88 -25.35
N PRO A 417 14.74 12.62 -24.28
CA PRO A 417 15.42 12.50 -23.00
C PRO A 417 15.41 11.05 -22.50
N SER A 418 16.54 10.61 -21.93
CA SER A 418 16.69 9.23 -21.47
C SER A 418 17.31 9.12 -20.09
N LEU A 419 16.77 8.24 -19.27
CA LEU A 419 17.41 7.76 -18.05
C LEU A 419 18.31 6.57 -18.40
N ALA A 420 19.62 6.75 -18.26
CA ALA A 420 20.58 5.68 -18.47
C ALA A 420 20.67 4.81 -17.20
N LEU A 421 20.14 3.58 -17.26
CA LEU A 421 20.12 2.67 -16.12
C LEU A 421 21.39 1.81 -16.08
N GLY A 422 22.10 1.87 -14.95
CA GLY A 422 23.35 1.14 -14.72
C GLY A 422 23.21 -0.16 -13.92
N LYS A 423 24.34 -0.71 -13.50
CA LYS A 423 24.41 -1.84 -12.56
C LYS A 423 23.80 -1.49 -11.20
N LEU A 424 23.52 -2.50 -10.38
CA LEU A 424 23.17 -2.29 -8.98
C LEU A 424 24.42 -1.83 -8.19
N PRO A 425 24.25 -1.02 -7.14
CA PRO A 425 25.24 -0.90 -6.07
C PRO A 425 25.61 -2.27 -5.51
N GLU A 426 26.85 -2.43 -5.03
CA GLU A 426 27.32 -3.75 -4.53
C GLU A 426 26.51 -4.24 -3.31
N THR A 427 26.08 -3.31 -2.46
CA THR A 427 25.19 -3.58 -1.31
C THR A 427 23.86 -4.20 -1.76
N ASP A 428 23.32 -3.68 -2.85
CA ASP A 428 21.99 -4.04 -3.37
C ASP A 428 22.09 -5.34 -4.18
N ALA A 429 23.19 -5.53 -4.90
CA ALA A 429 23.52 -6.79 -5.54
C ALA A 429 23.65 -7.92 -4.52
N LEU A 430 24.32 -7.67 -3.40
CA LEU A 430 24.46 -8.63 -2.31
C LEU A 430 23.11 -8.91 -1.64
N GLU A 431 22.29 -7.89 -1.40
CA GLU A 431 20.95 -8.06 -0.84
C GLU A 431 20.05 -8.90 -1.76
N LEU A 432 20.11 -8.67 -3.08
CA LEU A 432 19.42 -9.49 -4.06
C LEU A 432 19.90 -10.94 -3.96
N LEU A 433 21.21 -11.16 -3.89
CA LEU A 433 21.79 -12.49 -3.79
C LEU A 433 21.33 -13.22 -2.51
N VAL A 434 21.38 -12.57 -1.34
CA VAL A 434 20.87 -13.09 -0.05
C VAL A 434 19.44 -13.61 -0.18
N LYS A 435 18.59 -12.92 -0.94
CA LYS A 435 17.19 -13.31 -1.13
C LYS A 435 17.03 -14.47 -2.09
N LEU A 436 17.90 -14.60 -3.08
CA LEU A 436 17.85 -15.66 -4.07
C LEU A 436 18.38 -16.99 -3.53
N VAL A 437 19.45 -16.98 -2.72
CA VAL A 437 20.11 -18.21 -2.24
C VAL A 437 19.98 -18.47 -0.75
N GLY A 438 19.40 -17.53 0.01
CA GLY A 438 19.17 -17.66 1.45
C GLY A 438 20.24 -16.96 2.30
N LYS A 439 19.81 -16.44 3.44
CA LYS A 439 20.64 -15.65 4.36
C LYS A 439 21.79 -16.47 4.97
N ASP A 440 21.50 -17.68 5.43
CA ASP A 440 22.47 -18.53 6.11
C ASP A 440 23.66 -18.92 5.21
N PHE A 441 23.42 -19.05 3.89
CA PHE A 441 24.47 -19.34 2.93
C PHE A 441 25.39 -18.14 2.72
N VAL A 442 24.80 -16.96 2.50
CA VAL A 442 25.58 -15.73 2.27
C VAL A 442 26.34 -15.29 3.51
N GLU A 443 25.81 -15.48 4.72
CA GLU A 443 26.52 -15.13 5.95
C GLU A 443 27.71 -16.06 6.23
N LYS A 444 27.61 -17.35 5.88
CA LYS A 444 28.73 -18.31 6.01
C LYS A 444 29.85 -18.04 5.01
N GLU A 445 29.53 -17.55 3.82
CA GLU A 445 30.48 -17.32 2.73
C GLU A 445 30.40 -15.89 2.16
N LEU A 446 30.47 -14.89 3.04
CA LEU A 446 30.26 -13.48 2.67
C LEU A 446 31.25 -12.99 1.60
N GLU A 447 32.53 -13.36 1.69
CA GLU A 447 33.54 -12.94 0.72
C GLU A 447 33.33 -13.61 -0.64
N THR A 448 32.89 -14.87 -0.68
CA THR A 448 32.48 -15.56 -1.91
C THR A 448 31.27 -14.86 -2.53
N ALA A 449 30.26 -14.51 -1.72
CA ALA A 449 29.06 -13.82 -2.20
C ALA A 449 29.37 -12.44 -2.81
N LYS A 450 30.27 -11.67 -2.17
CA LYS A 450 30.77 -10.40 -2.73
C LYS A 450 31.54 -10.63 -4.05
N ALA A 451 32.41 -11.64 -4.10
CA ALA A 451 33.15 -11.99 -5.31
C ALA A 451 32.21 -12.38 -6.46
N ILE A 452 31.14 -13.12 -6.19
CA ILE A 452 30.10 -13.45 -7.16
C ILE A 452 29.43 -12.18 -7.69
N CYS A 453 29.03 -11.26 -6.81
CA CYS A 453 28.40 -9.99 -7.20
C CYS A 453 29.31 -9.16 -8.11
N GLN A 454 30.60 -9.09 -7.78
CA GLN A 454 31.60 -8.40 -8.59
C GLN A 454 31.84 -9.10 -9.92
N PHE A 455 31.94 -10.45 -9.92
CA PHE A 455 32.16 -11.26 -11.12
C PHE A 455 31.05 -11.08 -12.15
N VAL A 456 29.79 -11.08 -11.71
CA VAL A 456 28.64 -10.83 -12.61
C VAL A 456 28.44 -9.36 -12.95
N GLY A 457 29.25 -8.46 -12.37
CA GLY A 457 29.18 -7.02 -12.60
C GLY A 457 27.96 -6.35 -11.97
N CYS A 458 27.40 -6.95 -10.91
CA CYS A 458 26.21 -6.45 -10.20
C CYS A 458 24.99 -6.23 -11.12
N ILE A 459 24.83 -7.09 -12.12
CA ILE A 459 23.69 -7.06 -13.05
C ILE A 459 22.59 -7.97 -12.50
N PRO A 460 21.36 -7.46 -12.24
CA PRO A 460 20.26 -8.24 -11.68
C PRO A 460 20.03 -9.58 -12.39
N LEU A 461 19.87 -9.56 -13.72
CA LEU A 461 19.59 -10.78 -14.48
C LEU A 461 20.69 -11.84 -14.33
N LYS A 462 21.96 -11.42 -14.20
CA LYS A 462 23.07 -12.37 -14.03
C LYS A 462 23.10 -12.95 -12.61
N LEU A 463 22.69 -12.18 -11.60
CA LEU A 463 22.53 -12.69 -10.23
C LEU A 463 21.42 -13.75 -10.17
N TYR A 464 20.29 -13.51 -10.85
CA TYR A 464 19.23 -14.53 -11.01
C TYR A 464 19.76 -15.81 -11.67
N ASN A 465 20.53 -15.68 -12.75
CA ASN A 465 21.10 -16.84 -13.44
C ASN A 465 22.08 -17.62 -12.54
N VAL A 466 22.96 -16.92 -11.81
CA VAL A 466 23.90 -17.58 -10.89
C VAL A 466 23.17 -18.26 -9.74
N ALA A 467 22.17 -17.61 -9.16
CA ALA A 467 21.38 -18.22 -8.10
C ALA A 467 20.58 -19.44 -8.58
N ALA A 468 20.03 -19.40 -9.81
CA ALA A 468 19.33 -20.54 -10.39
C ALA A 468 20.24 -21.76 -10.60
N LEU A 469 21.52 -21.52 -10.93
CA LEU A 469 22.54 -22.59 -10.98
C LEU A 469 22.84 -23.15 -9.59
N TYR A 470 22.85 -22.30 -8.55
CA TYR A 470 23.02 -22.72 -7.16
C TYR A 470 21.83 -23.52 -6.63
N SER A 471 20.60 -23.20 -7.05
CA SER A 471 19.39 -23.98 -6.70
C SER A 471 19.29 -25.32 -7.45
N LYS A 472 20.17 -25.58 -8.43
CA LYS A 472 20.28 -26.84 -9.17
C LYS A 472 21.72 -27.38 -9.11
N PRO A 473 22.18 -27.77 -7.92
CA PRO A 473 22.72 -29.12 -7.76
C PRO A 473 22.43 -29.68 -6.35
N GLY A 474 21.65 -30.76 -6.28
CA GLY A 474 21.42 -31.52 -5.04
C GLY A 474 20.00 -31.40 -4.48
N SER A 475 19.04 -32.01 -5.17
CA SER A 475 17.88 -32.57 -4.50
C SER A 475 18.36 -33.70 -3.57
N THR A 476 18.42 -33.40 -2.27
CA THR A 476 18.40 -34.37 -1.16
C THR A 476 17.59 -33.78 -0.04
#